data_AF-A0A2K9LNZ3-F1
#
_entry.id   AF-A0A2K9LNZ3-F1
#
_cell.length_a   1.000
_cell.length_b   1.000
_cell.length_c   1.000
_cell.angle_alpha   90.00
_cell.angle_beta   90.00
_cell.angle_gamma   90.00
#
_symmetry.space_group_name_H-M   'P 1'
#
loop_
_entity.id
_entity.type
_entity.pdbx_description
1 polymer ?
#
loop_
_entity_poly.entity_id
_entity_poly.type
_entity_poly.pdbx_seq_one_letter_code
_entity_poly.pdbx_strand_id
1 'polypeptide(L)'
;MSLPDRDTPFHEKNLLDRETDAFVNKEGEITDSDINRLITAAQVQQGLDRYLAQASEMNSGELRAEQHDSSRLGAHLEAVGKTRPHSCHAHAIVAGKHHNAVVTRAMMARMKIRIDDPDNGCWLPSNTAATPHPAFPKAVPHSRIHRYNYFFWLRFRLMNIRQPKNFRQDLQLIGRHLQQGTFPEYVMMKKEEGLPAGANWS
;
A
#
# COMPACT_ATOMS: atom_id res chain seq x y z
N MET A 1 -26.26 -5.82 27.26
CA MET A 1 -26.26 -4.37 27.06
C MET A 1 -25.13 -4.08 26.08
N SER A 2 -25.45 -3.92 24.79
CA SER A 2 -24.41 -3.57 23.80
C SER A 2 -23.94 -2.16 24.07
N LEU A 3 -22.62 -1.98 24.13
CA LEU A 3 -22.02 -0.65 24.03
C LEU A 3 -22.45 -0.04 22.68
N PRO A 4 -22.72 1.27 22.60
CA PRO A 4 -23.05 1.91 21.33
C PRO A 4 -21.92 1.67 20.33
N ASP A 5 -22.28 1.30 19.09
CA ASP A 5 -21.36 1.25 17.95
C ASP A 5 -20.61 2.57 17.92
N ARG A 6 -19.29 2.52 18.13
CA ARG A 6 -18.47 3.71 17.96
C ARG A 6 -18.45 3.98 16.46
N ASP A 7 -18.96 5.13 16.06
CA ASP A 7 -18.76 5.65 14.71
C ASP A 7 -17.29 5.50 14.33
N THR A 8 -17.02 4.76 13.24
CA THR A 8 -15.66 4.56 12.73
C THR A 8 -15.03 5.93 12.49
N PRO A 9 -13.86 6.25 13.10
CA PRO A 9 -13.20 7.53 12.87
C PRO A 9 -12.95 7.75 11.38
N PHE A 10 -13.06 9.00 10.90
CA PHE A 10 -12.92 9.30 9.46
C PHE A 10 -11.64 8.73 8.82
N HIS A 11 -10.53 8.69 9.56
CA HIS A 11 -9.26 8.17 9.08
C HIS A 11 -9.20 6.64 8.96
N GLU A 12 -10.17 5.92 9.54
CA GLU A 12 -10.35 4.47 9.43
C GLU A 12 -11.44 4.07 8.42
N LYS A 13 -12.23 5.04 7.92
CA LYS A 13 -13.30 4.81 6.94
C LYS A 13 -12.74 4.46 5.56
N ASN A 14 -13.23 3.35 4.99
CA ASN A 14 -12.96 2.95 3.61
C ASN A 14 -13.81 3.77 2.62
N LEU A 15 -13.72 3.49 1.31
CA LEU A 15 -14.48 4.22 0.29
C LEU A 15 -16.00 4.02 0.46
N LEU A 16 -16.45 2.79 0.70
CA LEU A 16 -17.86 2.48 0.90
C LEU A 16 -18.44 3.20 2.13
N ASP A 17 -17.72 3.24 3.24
CA ASP A 17 -18.14 3.96 4.45
C ASP A 17 -18.33 5.46 4.15
N ARG A 18 -17.39 6.07 3.42
CA ARG A 18 -17.44 7.50 3.07
C ARG A 18 -18.58 7.83 2.12
N GLU A 19 -18.79 7.01 1.10
CA GLU A 19 -19.90 7.20 0.16
C GLU A 19 -21.25 6.92 0.84
N THR A 20 -21.31 5.99 1.79
CA THR A 20 -22.49 5.74 2.62
C THR A 20 -22.80 6.95 3.50
N ASP A 21 -21.80 7.50 4.19
CA ASP A 21 -21.98 8.73 4.97
C ASP A 21 -22.47 9.88 4.08
N ALA A 22 -21.85 10.07 2.91
CA ALA A 22 -22.21 11.13 1.98
C ALA A 22 -23.63 10.98 1.45
N PHE A 23 -24.07 9.74 1.18
CA PHE A 23 -25.42 9.42 0.73
C PHE A 23 -26.45 9.68 1.83
N VAL A 24 -26.20 9.20 3.06
CA VAL A 24 -27.10 9.36 4.21
C VAL A 24 -27.24 10.83 4.62
N ASN A 25 -26.15 11.58 4.57
CA ASN A 25 -26.12 13.00 4.98
C ASN A 25 -26.42 13.97 3.83
N LYS A 26 -26.83 13.49 2.65
CA LYS A 26 -27.13 14.37 1.51
C LYS A 26 -28.38 15.20 1.82
N GLU A 27 -28.24 16.51 1.78
CA GLU A 27 -29.37 17.44 1.80
C GLU A 27 -30.01 17.53 0.40
N GLY A 28 -31.34 17.56 0.33
CA GLY A 28 -32.09 17.66 -0.92
C GLY A 28 -32.43 16.30 -1.54
N GLU A 29 -32.73 16.30 -2.84
CA GLU A 29 -33.15 15.10 -3.56
C GLU A 29 -31.96 14.16 -3.84
N ILE A 30 -32.18 12.86 -3.60
CA ILE A 30 -31.25 11.80 -3.99
C ILE A 30 -31.36 11.59 -5.50
N THR A 31 -30.22 11.63 -6.18
CA THR A 31 -30.14 11.43 -7.63
C THR A 31 -29.63 10.04 -7.99
N ASP A 32 -29.87 9.61 -9.24
CA ASP A 32 -29.28 8.39 -9.79
C ASP A 32 -27.74 8.41 -9.70
N SER A 33 -27.12 9.59 -9.80
CA SER A 33 -25.66 9.70 -9.66
C SER A 33 -25.20 9.36 -8.25
N ASP A 34 -25.98 9.70 -7.22
CA ASP A 34 -25.64 9.39 -5.82
C ASP A 34 -25.75 7.88 -5.58
N ILE A 35 -26.81 7.26 -6.08
CA ILE A 35 -27.00 5.81 -6.01
C ILE A 35 -25.86 5.08 -6.76
N ASN A 36 -25.51 5.56 -7.95
CA ASN A 36 -24.43 4.96 -8.75
C ASN A 36 -23.06 5.04 -8.06
N ARG A 37 -22.77 6.11 -7.31
CA ARG A 37 -21.54 6.20 -6.50
C ARG A 37 -21.50 5.13 -5.42
N LEU A 38 -22.60 4.95 -4.69
CA LEU A 38 -22.70 3.93 -3.65
C LEU A 38 -22.56 2.51 -4.21
N ILE A 39 -23.24 2.21 -5.33
CA ILE A 39 -23.11 0.92 -6.03
C ILE A 39 -21.66 0.67 -6.47
N THR A 40 -21.02 1.69 -7.04
CA THR A 40 -19.62 1.59 -7.49
C THR A 40 -18.68 1.33 -6.31
N ALA A 41 -18.84 2.06 -5.20
CA ALA A 41 -18.05 1.86 -3.99
C ALA A 41 -18.23 0.45 -3.41
N ALA A 42 -19.46 -0.07 -3.39
CA ALA A 42 -19.76 -1.42 -2.93
C ALA A 42 -19.11 -2.50 -3.80
N GLN A 43 -19.14 -2.34 -5.14
CA GLN A 43 -18.49 -3.26 -6.07
C GLN A 43 -16.96 -3.26 -5.90
N VAL A 44 -16.36 -2.07 -5.75
CA VAL A 44 -14.92 -1.92 -5.51
C VAL A 44 -14.52 -2.58 -4.19
N GLN A 45 -15.26 -2.34 -3.11
CA GLN A 45 -14.99 -2.95 -1.81
C GLN A 45 -15.14 -4.47 -1.85
N GLN A 46 -16.20 -5.00 -2.49
CA GLN A 46 -16.38 -6.44 -2.67
C GLN A 46 -15.21 -7.07 -3.45
N GLY A 47 -14.67 -6.37 -4.46
CA GLY A 47 -13.49 -6.81 -5.19
C GLY A 47 -12.26 -6.96 -4.29
N LEU A 48 -11.99 -5.96 -3.44
CA LEU A 48 -10.92 -6.01 -2.46
C LEU A 48 -11.13 -7.14 -1.44
N ASP A 49 -12.34 -7.28 -0.89
CA ASP A 49 -12.65 -8.31 0.11
C ASP A 49 -12.42 -9.71 -0.46
N ARG A 50 -12.83 -9.96 -1.70
CA ARG A 50 -12.56 -11.21 -2.41
C ARG A 50 -11.06 -11.44 -2.59
N TYR A 51 -10.32 -10.41 -3.01
CA TYR A 51 -8.88 -10.50 -3.19
C TYR A 51 -8.16 -10.87 -1.88
N LEU A 52 -8.55 -10.25 -0.77
CA LEU A 52 -7.99 -10.51 0.56
C LEU A 52 -8.39 -11.90 1.09
N ALA A 53 -9.65 -12.31 0.93
CA ALA A 53 -10.13 -13.62 1.36
C ALA A 53 -9.39 -14.78 0.66
N GLN A 54 -9.12 -14.64 -0.64
CA GLN A 54 -8.36 -15.61 -1.44
C GLN A 54 -6.94 -15.85 -0.93
N ALA A 55 -6.37 -14.92 -0.15
CA ALA A 55 -5.04 -15.13 0.44
C ALA A 55 -4.99 -16.35 1.36
N SER A 56 -6.12 -16.67 2.03
CA SER A 56 -6.23 -17.84 2.90
C SER A 56 -6.17 -19.15 2.11
N GLU A 57 -6.73 -19.17 0.90
CA GLU A 57 -6.82 -20.31 -0.02
C GLU A 57 -5.50 -20.58 -0.76
N MET A 58 -4.72 -19.52 -1.04
CA MET A 58 -3.45 -19.66 -1.76
C MET A 58 -2.35 -20.32 -0.91
N ASN A 59 -1.60 -21.25 -1.48
CA ASN A 59 -0.41 -21.80 -0.83
C ASN A 59 0.78 -20.81 -0.86
N SER A 60 1.82 -21.08 -0.07
CA SER A 60 3.00 -20.19 0.01
C SER A 60 3.81 -20.10 -1.29
N GLY A 61 3.68 -21.06 -2.20
CA GLY A 61 4.25 -20.98 -3.55
C GLY A 61 3.53 -19.96 -4.41
N GLU A 62 2.20 -20.04 -4.45
CA GLU A 62 1.33 -19.13 -5.19
C GLU A 62 1.50 -17.68 -4.71
N LEU A 63 1.50 -17.44 -3.40
CA LEU A 63 1.70 -16.11 -2.83
C LEU A 63 3.08 -15.53 -3.16
N ARG A 64 4.14 -16.35 -3.20
CA ARG A 64 5.49 -15.90 -3.58
C ARG A 64 5.61 -15.62 -5.07
N ALA A 65 4.86 -16.34 -5.89
CA ALA A 65 4.86 -16.22 -7.34
C ALA A 65 3.85 -15.17 -7.86
N GLU A 66 3.00 -14.64 -6.99
CA GLU A 66 2.00 -13.64 -7.33
C GLU A 66 2.67 -12.41 -7.97
N GLN A 67 2.10 -11.98 -9.10
CA GLN A 67 2.64 -10.88 -9.88
C GLN A 67 1.98 -9.56 -9.49
N HIS A 68 2.79 -8.54 -9.30
CA HIS A 68 2.34 -7.18 -9.06
C HIS A 68 1.65 -6.62 -10.30
N ASP A 69 0.46 -6.06 -10.10
CA ASP A 69 -0.28 -5.29 -11.09
C ASP A 69 -0.57 -3.89 -10.50
N SER A 70 0.04 -2.85 -11.09
CA SER A 70 -0.09 -1.48 -10.60
C SER A 70 -1.52 -0.95 -10.70
N SER A 71 -2.33 -1.42 -11.66
CA SER A 71 -3.72 -1.01 -11.81
C SER A 71 -4.57 -1.63 -10.71
N ARG A 72 -4.37 -2.93 -10.44
CA ARG A 72 -5.04 -3.64 -9.33
C ARG A 72 -4.69 -3.03 -7.98
N LEU A 73 -3.40 -2.81 -7.71
CA LEU A 73 -2.99 -2.14 -6.47
C LEU A 73 -3.60 -0.74 -6.36
N GLY A 74 -3.66 0.00 -7.46
CA GLY A 74 -4.30 1.32 -7.50
C GLY A 74 -5.76 1.30 -7.07
N ALA A 75 -6.54 0.36 -7.62
CA ALA A 75 -7.94 0.16 -7.23
C ALA A 75 -8.09 -0.21 -5.75
N HIS A 76 -7.20 -1.07 -5.22
CA HIS A 76 -7.22 -1.43 -3.80
C HIS A 76 -6.86 -0.25 -2.88
N LEU A 77 -5.92 0.62 -3.29
CA LEU A 77 -5.59 1.84 -2.54
C LEU A 77 -6.80 2.77 -2.47
N GLU A 78 -7.52 2.95 -3.59
CA GLU A 78 -8.73 3.77 -3.62
C GLU A 78 -9.86 3.14 -2.78
N ALA A 79 -10.01 1.82 -2.81
CA ALA A 79 -10.99 1.09 -1.99
C ALA A 79 -10.82 1.36 -0.49
N VAL A 80 -9.58 1.41 0.01
CA VAL A 80 -9.28 1.77 1.41
C VAL A 80 -9.24 3.28 1.66
N GLY A 81 -9.76 4.09 0.73
CA GLY A 81 -9.89 5.53 0.87
C GLY A 81 -8.59 6.33 0.67
N LYS A 82 -7.54 5.73 0.09
CA LYS A 82 -6.32 6.46 -0.32
C LYS A 82 -6.54 7.01 -1.74
N THR A 83 -7.14 8.19 -1.85
CA THR A 83 -7.39 8.87 -3.13
C THR A 83 -6.09 9.08 -3.90
N ARG A 84 -6.09 8.75 -5.20
CA ARG A 84 -4.94 8.92 -6.09
C ARG A 84 -4.67 10.41 -6.37
N PRO A 85 -3.50 10.94 -6.00
CA PRO A 85 -3.12 12.29 -6.41
C PRO A 85 -2.80 12.33 -7.91
N HIS A 86 -2.94 13.52 -8.50
CA HIS A 86 -2.58 13.75 -9.91
C HIS A 86 -1.15 13.28 -10.22
N SER A 87 -0.89 12.78 -11.43
CA SER A 87 0.46 12.37 -11.88
C SER A 87 1.19 11.37 -10.98
N CYS A 88 0.47 10.60 -10.16
CA CYS A 88 1.01 9.52 -9.31
C CYS A 88 0.67 8.13 -9.83
N HIS A 89 1.55 7.15 -9.57
CA HIS A 89 1.34 5.73 -9.83
C HIS A 89 1.30 4.95 -8.51
N ALA A 90 0.58 3.83 -8.51
CA ALA A 90 0.59 2.91 -7.39
C ALA A 90 1.96 2.23 -7.33
N HIS A 91 2.55 2.20 -6.15
CA HIS A 91 3.85 1.62 -5.91
C HIS A 91 3.71 0.48 -4.90
N ALA A 92 4.10 -0.72 -5.30
CA ALA A 92 4.28 -1.83 -4.37
C ALA A 92 5.59 -1.64 -3.61
N ILE A 93 5.50 -1.48 -2.29
CA ILE A 93 6.63 -1.31 -1.38
C ILE A 93 7.56 -2.53 -1.53
N VAL A 94 7.04 -3.73 -1.30
CA VAL A 94 7.73 -4.98 -1.60
C VAL A 94 7.45 -5.35 -3.05
N ALA A 95 8.51 -5.43 -3.86
CA ALA A 95 8.40 -5.71 -5.28
C ALA A 95 7.99 -7.17 -5.58
N GLY A 96 7.06 -7.34 -6.52
CA GLY A 96 6.52 -8.65 -6.91
C GLY A 96 7.45 -9.55 -7.73
N LYS A 97 8.53 -9.03 -8.33
CA LYS A 97 9.47 -9.82 -9.16
C LYS A 97 10.96 -9.65 -8.81
N HIS A 98 11.34 -8.63 -8.04
CA HIS A 98 12.75 -8.30 -7.86
C HIS A 98 13.47 -9.35 -6.99
N HIS A 99 14.65 -9.83 -7.41
CA HIS A 99 15.39 -10.88 -6.71
C HIS A 99 15.75 -10.48 -5.26
N ASN A 100 16.17 -9.24 -5.03
CA ASN A 100 16.45 -8.73 -3.67
C ASN A 100 15.21 -8.62 -2.76
N ALA A 101 13.98 -8.71 -3.30
CA ALA A 101 12.76 -8.73 -2.51
C ALA A 101 12.36 -10.14 -2.05
N VAL A 102 13.08 -11.19 -2.46
CA VAL A 102 12.67 -12.60 -2.26
C VAL A 102 12.38 -12.95 -0.81
N VAL A 103 13.23 -12.51 0.13
CA VAL A 103 13.06 -12.79 1.56
C VAL A 103 11.83 -12.07 2.11
N THR A 104 11.69 -10.77 1.83
CA THR A 104 10.54 -9.97 2.31
C THR A 104 9.22 -10.47 1.72
N ARG A 105 9.20 -10.84 0.43
CA ARG A 105 8.04 -11.44 -0.22
C ARG A 105 7.70 -12.83 0.35
N ALA A 106 8.71 -13.63 0.72
CA ALA A 106 8.47 -14.88 1.44
C ALA A 106 7.86 -14.66 2.84
N MET A 107 8.28 -13.59 3.54
CA MET A 107 7.67 -13.20 4.82
C MET A 107 6.20 -12.78 4.63
N MET A 108 5.89 -11.97 3.62
CA MET A 108 4.51 -11.62 3.26
C MET A 108 3.67 -12.87 2.96
N ALA A 109 4.19 -13.79 2.15
CA ALA A 109 3.51 -15.04 1.81
C ALA A 109 3.23 -15.92 3.05
N ARG A 110 4.18 -16.00 3.99
CA ARG A 110 3.98 -16.71 5.27
C ARG A 110 2.87 -16.08 6.11
N MET A 111 2.67 -14.78 5.99
CA MET A 111 1.64 -14.00 6.70
C MET A 111 0.32 -13.88 5.93
N LYS A 112 0.19 -14.53 4.77
CA LYS A 112 -0.97 -14.39 3.87
C LYS A 112 -1.25 -12.94 3.46
N ILE A 113 -0.20 -12.15 3.28
CA ILE A 113 -0.29 -10.79 2.72
C ILE A 113 0.03 -10.92 1.23
N ARG A 114 -0.93 -10.55 0.38
CA ARG A 114 -0.80 -10.63 -1.08
C ARG A 114 0.02 -9.46 -1.63
N ILE A 115 0.51 -9.59 -2.86
CA ILE A 115 1.44 -8.60 -3.43
C ILE A 115 0.80 -7.23 -3.68
N ASP A 116 -0.47 -7.22 -4.09
CA ASP A 116 -1.24 -5.99 -4.34
C ASP A 116 -2.18 -5.66 -3.19
N ASP A 117 -1.89 -6.18 -2.00
CA ASP A 117 -2.56 -5.75 -0.79
C ASP A 117 -2.34 -4.23 -0.58
N PRO A 118 -3.38 -3.44 -0.27
CA PRO A 118 -3.26 -1.99 -0.13
C PRO A 118 -2.31 -1.56 1.01
N ASP A 119 -1.99 -2.45 1.95
CA ASP A 119 -0.97 -2.20 2.98
C ASP A 119 0.45 -2.23 2.40
N ASN A 120 0.69 -3.05 1.37
CA ASN A 120 1.94 -3.08 0.61
C ASN A 120 2.02 -1.94 -0.43
N GLY A 121 1.06 -1.01 -0.45
CA GLY A 121 0.97 0.03 -1.47
C GLY A 121 0.99 1.46 -0.95
N CYS A 122 1.56 2.34 -1.77
CA CYS A 122 1.42 3.79 -1.64
C CYS A 122 1.38 4.48 -3.01
N TRP A 123 0.92 5.73 -3.02
CA TRP A 123 1.03 6.60 -4.20
C TRP A 123 2.38 7.30 -4.22
N LEU A 124 3.08 7.24 -5.36
CA LEU A 124 4.31 8.01 -5.61
C LEU A 124 4.24 8.76 -6.93
N PRO A 125 4.97 9.89 -7.07
CA PRO A 125 5.09 10.60 -8.34
C PRO A 125 5.51 9.63 -9.45
N SER A 126 4.80 9.65 -10.58
CA SER A 126 4.98 8.66 -11.65
C SER A 126 6.40 8.63 -12.22
N ASN A 127 7.03 9.80 -12.37
CA ASN A 127 8.35 9.97 -12.97
C ASN A 127 9.03 11.26 -12.46
N THR A 128 10.25 11.53 -12.93
CA THR A 128 11.02 12.72 -12.55
C THR A 128 10.33 14.04 -12.92
N ALA A 129 9.58 14.10 -14.03
CA ALA A 129 8.84 15.31 -14.42
C ALA A 129 7.65 15.60 -13.50
N ALA A 130 7.14 14.59 -12.79
CA ALA A 130 6.13 14.75 -11.75
C ALA A 130 6.71 15.16 -10.38
N THR A 131 8.01 15.46 -10.30
CA THR A 131 8.68 15.90 -9.07
C THR A 131 9.25 17.32 -9.21
N PRO A 132 9.21 18.17 -8.16
CA PRO A 132 8.55 17.93 -6.87
C PRO A 132 7.02 17.87 -7.04
N HIS A 133 6.38 16.92 -6.34
CA HIS A 133 4.93 16.74 -6.44
C HIS A 133 4.22 17.57 -5.37
N PRO A 134 3.13 18.31 -5.67
CA PRO A 134 2.45 19.15 -4.68
C PRO A 134 2.01 18.41 -3.41
N ALA A 135 1.48 17.19 -3.54
CA ALA A 135 1.09 16.37 -2.40
C ALA A 135 2.28 15.66 -1.71
N PHE A 136 3.39 15.46 -2.44
CA PHE A 136 4.56 14.72 -1.97
C PHE A 136 5.87 15.44 -2.34
N PRO A 137 6.15 16.62 -1.77
CA PRO A 137 7.21 17.49 -2.27
C PRO A 137 8.62 16.89 -2.20
N LYS A 138 8.83 15.92 -1.31
CA LYS A 138 10.13 15.25 -1.06
C LYS A 138 10.17 13.80 -1.54
N ALA A 139 9.09 13.29 -2.16
CA ALA A 139 9.06 11.91 -2.62
C ALA A 139 9.96 11.71 -3.84
N VAL A 140 10.66 10.57 -3.86
CA VAL A 140 11.35 10.06 -5.03
C VAL A 140 10.31 9.48 -6.00
N PRO A 141 10.46 9.65 -7.32
CA PRO A 141 9.50 9.09 -8.26
C PRO A 141 9.51 7.55 -8.25
N HIS A 142 8.35 6.96 -8.52
CA HIS A 142 8.12 5.52 -8.58
C HIS A 142 9.22 4.79 -9.39
N SER A 143 9.60 5.33 -10.55
CA SER A 143 10.58 4.72 -11.45
C SER A 143 12.01 4.57 -10.87
N ARG A 144 12.32 5.19 -9.72
CA ARG A 144 13.70 5.27 -9.21
C ARG A 144 13.93 4.56 -7.88
N ILE A 145 12.92 4.06 -7.18
CA ILE A 145 13.06 3.64 -5.77
C ILE A 145 13.59 2.20 -5.59
N HIS A 146 13.29 1.27 -6.49
CA HIS A 146 13.71 -0.14 -6.37
C HIS A 146 15.20 -0.33 -6.64
N ARG A 147 16.03 -0.02 -5.63
CA ARG A 147 17.50 -0.12 -5.63
C ARG A 147 17.98 -1.10 -4.57
N TYR A 148 19.25 -1.50 -4.62
CA TYR A 148 19.84 -2.40 -3.64
C TYR A 148 19.65 -1.91 -2.19
N ASN A 149 20.03 -0.66 -1.89
CA ASN A 149 19.92 -0.10 -0.54
C ASN A 149 18.45 0.06 -0.06
N TYR A 150 17.51 0.22 -0.99
CA TYR A 150 16.08 0.17 -0.67
C TYR A 150 15.67 -1.22 -0.19
N PHE A 151 16.08 -2.29 -0.88
CA PHE A 151 15.81 -3.66 -0.42
C PHE A 151 16.53 -3.99 0.88
N PHE A 152 17.74 -3.45 1.10
CA PHE A 152 18.41 -3.46 2.41
C PHE A 152 17.49 -2.94 3.51
N TRP A 153 16.99 -1.71 3.32
CA TRP A 153 16.15 -1.05 4.31
C TRP A 153 14.86 -1.82 4.60
N LEU A 154 14.15 -2.26 3.55
CA LEU A 154 12.94 -3.08 3.72
C LEU A 154 13.23 -4.35 4.52
N ARG A 155 14.31 -5.05 4.18
CA ARG A 155 14.70 -6.29 4.85
C ARG A 155 15.04 -6.02 6.31
N PHE A 156 15.87 -5.03 6.61
CA PHE A 156 16.26 -4.67 7.97
C PHE A 156 15.03 -4.34 8.85
N ARG A 157 14.09 -3.58 8.28
CA ARG A 157 12.90 -3.13 8.99
C ARG A 157 11.86 -4.25 9.22
N LEU A 158 11.62 -5.08 8.21
CA LEU A 158 10.51 -6.04 8.22
C LEU A 158 10.90 -7.46 8.68
N MET A 159 12.18 -7.87 8.59
CA MET A 159 12.56 -9.28 8.75
C MET A 159 12.30 -9.86 10.13
N ASN A 160 12.24 -9.06 11.20
CA ASN A 160 12.01 -9.57 12.56
C ASN A 160 10.54 -9.52 12.98
N ILE A 161 9.66 -8.95 12.16
CA ILE A 161 8.24 -8.89 12.45
C ILE A 161 7.63 -10.27 12.14
N ARG A 162 6.91 -10.84 13.11
CA ARG A 162 6.27 -12.16 13.00
C ARG A 162 4.75 -12.10 13.02
N GLN A 163 4.19 -11.00 13.52
CA GLN A 163 2.75 -10.78 13.60
C GLN A 163 2.26 -10.05 12.34
N PRO A 164 1.27 -10.61 11.59
CA PRO A 164 0.76 -10.00 10.36
C PRO A 164 0.29 -8.56 10.55
N LYS A 165 -0.41 -8.26 11.66
CA LYS A 165 -0.87 -6.91 11.98
C LYS A 165 0.28 -5.91 12.06
N ASN A 166 1.34 -6.25 12.78
CA ASN A 166 2.51 -5.37 12.91
C ASN A 166 3.25 -5.23 11.58
N PHE A 167 3.30 -6.29 10.76
CA PHE A 167 3.95 -6.25 9.46
C PHE A 167 3.22 -5.28 8.51
N ARG A 168 1.89 -5.36 8.47
CA ARG A 168 1.01 -4.45 7.73
C ARG A 168 1.18 -2.99 8.17
N GLN A 169 1.17 -2.74 9.47
CA GLN A 169 1.43 -1.41 10.03
C GLN A 169 2.79 -0.86 9.60
N ASP A 170 3.81 -1.71 9.55
CA ASP A 170 5.15 -1.28 9.19
C ASP A 170 5.32 -1.06 7.68
N LEU A 171 4.60 -1.82 6.83
CA LEU A 171 4.44 -1.49 5.41
C LEU A 171 3.78 -0.12 5.23
N GLN A 172 2.69 0.17 5.94
CA GLN A 172 2.05 1.50 5.87
C GLN A 172 2.99 2.63 6.32
N LEU A 173 3.79 2.40 7.38
CA LEU A 173 4.83 3.34 7.81
C LEU A 173 5.89 3.57 6.73
N ILE A 174 6.35 2.51 6.07
CA ILE A 174 7.28 2.61 4.93
C ILE A 174 6.65 3.45 3.80
N GLY A 175 5.39 3.21 3.44
CA GLY A 175 4.67 4.02 2.46
C GLY A 175 4.66 5.51 2.81
N ARG A 176 4.43 5.85 4.09
CA ARG A 176 4.52 7.24 4.58
C ARG A 176 5.94 7.81 4.47
N HIS A 177 6.96 7.04 4.83
CA HIS A 177 8.36 7.47 4.67
C HIS A 177 8.72 7.76 3.21
N LEU A 178 8.22 6.95 2.27
CA LEU A 178 8.41 7.16 0.83
C LEU A 178 7.74 8.45 0.35
N GLN A 179 6.49 8.69 0.75
CA GLN A 179 5.73 9.89 0.40
C GLN A 179 6.32 11.17 1.01
N GLN A 180 6.87 11.09 2.22
CA GLN A 180 7.43 12.23 2.94
C GLN A 180 8.93 12.44 2.67
N GLY A 181 9.61 11.50 2.01
CA GLY A 181 11.05 11.53 1.83
C GLY A 181 11.82 11.45 3.15
N THR A 182 11.31 10.72 4.14
CA THR A 182 11.89 10.59 5.50
C THR A 182 12.54 9.22 5.75
N PHE A 183 12.78 8.45 4.69
CA PHE A 183 13.55 7.20 4.77
C PHE A 183 15.06 7.50 4.95
N PRO A 184 15.87 6.52 5.41
CA PRO A 184 17.31 6.72 5.60
C PRO A 184 18.02 7.15 4.32
N GLU A 185 18.98 8.09 4.43
CA GLU A 185 19.66 8.68 3.27
C GLU A 185 20.31 7.62 2.35
N TYR A 186 20.88 6.56 2.94
CA TYR A 186 21.51 5.47 2.21
C TYR A 186 20.58 4.79 1.21
N VAL A 187 19.24 4.83 1.38
CA VAL A 187 18.27 4.19 0.48
C VAL A 187 18.45 4.61 -0.98
N MET A 188 18.85 5.87 -1.20
CA MET A 188 19.02 6.45 -2.54
C MET A 188 20.48 6.51 -3.03
N MET A 189 21.43 6.17 -2.16
CA MET A 189 22.87 6.13 -2.49
C MET A 189 23.21 4.95 -3.42
N LYS A 190 24.48 4.84 -3.83
CA LYS A 190 24.95 3.69 -4.61
C LYS A 190 24.86 2.43 -3.75
N LYS A 191 24.89 1.28 -4.42
CA LYS A 191 24.91 -0.03 -3.76
C LYS A 191 25.96 -0.04 -2.65
N GLU A 192 25.53 -0.44 -1.44
CA GLU A 192 26.34 -0.60 -0.22
C GLU A 192 26.89 0.69 0.39
N GLU A 193 26.70 1.84 -0.25
CA GLU A 193 27.12 3.13 0.27
C GLU A 193 26.22 3.57 1.44
N GLY A 194 26.83 3.98 2.56
CA GLY A 194 26.14 4.52 3.73
C GLY A 194 25.34 3.50 4.57
N LEU A 195 25.48 2.20 4.31
CA LEU A 195 24.78 1.17 5.08
C LEU A 195 25.30 1.10 6.54
N PRO A 196 24.43 0.75 7.52
CA PRO A 196 24.85 0.54 8.90
C PRO A 196 25.93 -0.55 9.04
N ALA A 197 26.81 -0.45 10.04
CA ALA A 197 27.85 -1.45 10.27
C ALA A 197 27.24 -2.87 10.47
N GLY A 198 27.83 -3.88 9.82
CA GLY A 198 27.33 -5.26 9.84
C GLY A 198 26.25 -5.58 8.79
N ALA A 199 25.92 -4.62 7.92
CA ALA A 199 24.97 -4.73 6.82
C ALA A 199 25.43 -5.59 5.63
N ASN A 200 26.08 -6.74 5.85
CA ASN A 200 26.46 -7.61 4.72
C ASN A 200 25.30 -8.53 4.32
N TRP A 201 24.89 -8.42 3.06
CA TRP A 201 24.08 -9.42 2.37
C TRP A 201 25.02 -10.47 1.79
N SER A 202 25.67 -11.26 2.65
CA SER A 202 26.29 -12.52 2.20
C SER A 202 25.19 -13.52 1.85
#